data_AF-A0A7X8U8J4-F1
#
_entry.id   AF-A0A7X8U8J4-F1
#
_cell.length_a   1.000
_cell.length_b   1.000
_cell.length_c   1.000
_cell.angle_alpha   90.00
_cell.angle_beta   90.00
_cell.angle_gamma   90.00
#
_symmetry.space_group_name_H-M   'P 1'
#
loop_
_entity.id
_entity.type
_entity.pdbx_description
1 polymer ?
#
loop_
_entity_poly.entity_id
_entity_poly.type
_entity_poly.pdbx_seq_one_letter_code
_entity_poly.pdbx_strand_id
1 'polypeptide(L)'
;MQVKKLATGTKYETKLYVIKSGKPGPVVLIVGGVHGNETAGYKAALKVCNYRPTRGTLLVIPKANVLAIKAGERVARGQIDLNRAFPSTKSGAARGTLAKSILKIIKAYDVDWVMDMHEGYDYVKNPSSSSVGQSLIYYPSSSAKTIGSRIVNTINKNIGLNRKEFCLLKPPVKGSVCRAAAVTVGAKGFIFETCSRDSLSTRVNNQLKAANMLLGYLDMK
;
A
#
# COMPACT_ATOMS: atom_id res chain seq x y z
N MET A 1 14.49 11.62 -11.08
CA MET A 1 14.05 10.37 -10.42
C MET A 1 15.29 9.63 -9.95
N GLN A 2 15.32 9.17 -8.70
CA GLN A 2 16.43 8.37 -8.15
C GLN A 2 15.90 6.97 -7.80
N VAL A 3 16.67 5.93 -8.13
CA VAL A 3 16.37 4.56 -7.70
C VAL A 3 17.36 4.15 -6.61
N LYS A 4 16.84 3.80 -5.43
CA LYS A 4 17.59 3.27 -4.29
C LYS A 4 17.31 1.77 -4.15
N LYS A 5 18.23 1.06 -3.51
CA LYS A 5 18.05 -0.33 -3.10
C LYS A 5 17.77 -0.38 -1.60
N LEU A 6 16.84 -1.23 -1.19
CA LEU A 6 16.54 -1.58 0.19
C LEU A 6 17.05 -2.99 0.45
N ALA A 7 17.50 -3.27 1.68
CA ALA A 7 18.11 -4.56 2.03
C ALA A 7 19.27 -4.94 1.06
N THR A 8 20.05 -3.93 0.64
CA THR A 8 21.13 -4.06 -0.33
C THR A 8 22.12 -5.15 0.05
N GLY A 9 22.52 -5.97 -0.93
CA GLY A 9 23.47 -7.06 -0.71
C GLY A 9 22.89 -8.28 0.00
N THR A 10 21.58 -8.31 0.24
CA THR A 10 20.88 -9.49 0.78
C THR A 10 19.95 -10.09 -0.26
N LYS A 11 19.54 -11.35 -0.07
CA LYS A 11 18.52 -11.99 -0.91
C LYS A 11 17.14 -11.30 -0.90
N TYR A 12 16.93 -10.34 0.02
CA TYR A 12 15.68 -9.57 0.16
C TYR A 12 15.73 -8.23 -0.56
N GLU A 13 16.79 -7.97 -1.35
CA GLU A 13 16.98 -6.69 -2.03
C GLU A 13 15.74 -6.31 -2.87
N THR A 14 15.27 -5.07 -2.69
CA THR A 14 14.19 -4.50 -3.50
C THR A 14 14.48 -3.03 -3.85
N LYS A 15 13.75 -2.49 -4.83
CA LYS A 15 13.92 -1.13 -5.33
C LYS A 15 12.94 -0.17 -4.65
N LEU A 16 13.46 0.99 -4.28
CA LEU A 16 12.72 2.19 -3.92
C LEU A 16 12.93 3.23 -5.01
N TYR A 17 11.85 3.74 -5.59
CA TYR A 17 11.86 4.88 -6.49
C TYR A 17 11.58 6.14 -5.69
N VAL A 18 12.44 7.14 -5.82
CA VAL A 18 12.33 8.45 -5.16
C VAL A 18 12.11 9.50 -6.24
N ILE A 19 10.92 10.06 -6.27
CA ILE A 19 10.47 10.98 -7.32
C ILE A 19 10.13 12.31 -6.66
N LYS A 20 11.11 13.22 -6.66
CA LYS A 20 10.95 14.58 -6.13
C LYS A 20 10.41 15.50 -7.23
N SER A 21 9.45 16.35 -6.87
CA SER A 21 8.94 17.43 -7.73
C SER A 21 9.88 18.65 -7.79
N GLY A 22 10.72 18.82 -6.77
CA GLY A 22 11.51 20.04 -6.55
C GLY A 22 10.73 21.16 -5.84
N LYS A 23 9.42 20.99 -5.61
CA LYS A 23 8.57 21.95 -4.91
C LYS A 23 8.16 21.41 -3.52
N PRO A 24 8.04 22.27 -2.48
CA PRO A 24 7.53 21.87 -1.18
C PRO A 24 6.16 21.18 -1.27
N GLY A 25 5.94 20.15 -0.46
CA GLY A 25 4.70 19.38 -0.44
C GLY A 25 4.87 18.05 0.30
N PRO A 26 3.81 17.25 0.39
CA PRO A 26 3.82 16.04 1.21
C PRO A 26 4.73 14.95 0.64
N VAL A 27 5.14 14.04 1.52
CA VAL A 27 5.82 12.79 1.19
C VAL A 27 4.82 11.64 1.19
N VAL A 28 4.56 11.07 0.01
CA VAL A 28 3.65 9.92 -0.16
C VAL A 28 4.46 8.67 -0.46
N LEU A 29 4.23 7.59 0.28
CA LEU A 29 4.76 6.26 0.02
C LEU A 29 3.68 5.34 -0.55
N ILE A 30 3.92 4.81 -1.75
CA ILE A 30 3.11 3.74 -2.34
C ILE A 30 3.89 2.43 -2.30
N VAL A 31 3.27 1.40 -1.73
CA VAL A 31 3.85 0.06 -1.58
C VAL A 31 2.99 -0.96 -2.32
N GLY A 32 3.62 -1.80 -3.13
CA GLY A 32 2.98 -2.94 -3.77
C GLY A 32 3.79 -4.21 -3.56
N GLY A 33 3.11 -5.36 -3.58
CA GLY A 33 3.76 -6.67 -3.49
C GLY A 33 4.37 -6.96 -2.12
N VAL A 34 3.69 -6.55 -1.04
CA VAL A 34 3.99 -7.03 0.32
C VAL A 34 3.80 -8.55 0.39
N HIS A 35 2.73 -9.05 -0.23
CA HIS A 35 2.54 -10.46 -0.56
C HIS A 35 2.76 -10.71 -2.05
N GLY A 36 3.26 -11.91 -2.38
CA GLY A 36 3.68 -12.24 -3.74
C GLY A 36 2.56 -12.69 -4.68
N ASN A 37 1.48 -13.25 -4.14
CA ASN A 37 0.31 -13.70 -4.91
C ASN A 37 -0.69 -12.57 -5.24
N GLU A 38 -0.44 -11.36 -4.74
CA GLU A 38 -1.28 -10.18 -4.90
C GLU A 38 -0.82 -9.35 -6.12
N THR A 39 -1.07 -9.92 -7.30
CA THR A 39 -0.60 -9.45 -8.61
C THR A 39 -0.98 -8.02 -8.98
N ALA A 40 -2.21 -7.59 -8.68
CA ALA A 40 -2.68 -6.28 -9.09
C ALA A 40 -1.93 -5.16 -8.35
N GLY A 41 -1.62 -5.34 -7.07
CA GLY A 41 -0.95 -4.34 -6.24
C GLY A 41 0.43 -3.99 -6.79
N TYR A 42 1.30 -4.99 -7.03
CA TYR A 42 2.63 -4.71 -7.55
C TYR A 42 2.63 -4.28 -9.04
N LYS A 43 1.67 -4.72 -9.86
CA LYS A 43 1.54 -4.23 -11.25
C LYS A 43 1.09 -2.76 -11.29
N ALA A 44 0.16 -2.36 -10.42
CA ALA A 44 -0.27 -0.97 -10.30
C ALA A 44 0.87 -0.08 -9.76
N ALA A 45 1.56 -0.51 -8.70
CA ALA A 45 2.68 0.23 -8.14
C ALA A 45 3.84 0.39 -9.15
N LEU A 46 4.12 -0.60 -10.01
CA LEU A 46 5.08 -0.44 -11.11
C LEU A 46 4.70 0.68 -12.08
N LYS A 47 3.41 0.85 -12.40
CA LYS A 47 2.95 1.96 -13.25
C LYS A 47 3.11 3.31 -12.53
N VAL A 48 2.87 3.35 -11.22
CA VAL A 48 3.06 4.55 -10.38
C VAL A 48 4.53 5.01 -10.37
N CYS A 49 5.52 4.12 -10.56
CA CYS A 49 6.93 4.53 -10.70
C CYS A 49 7.18 5.54 -11.84
N ASN A 50 6.30 5.58 -12.85
CA ASN A 50 6.40 6.52 -13.96
C ASN A 50 5.71 7.86 -13.70
N TYR A 51 5.04 8.03 -12.57
CA TYR A 51 4.37 9.29 -12.24
C TYR A 51 5.39 10.41 -11.99
N ARG A 52 4.94 11.65 -12.14
CA ARG A 52 5.72 12.85 -11.87
C ARG A 52 4.87 13.74 -10.97
N PRO A 53 5.15 13.80 -9.66
CA PRO A 53 4.37 14.62 -8.77
C PRO A 53 4.61 16.10 -9.06
N THR A 54 3.56 16.91 -9.02
CA THR A 54 3.62 18.37 -9.24
C THR A 54 4.22 19.12 -8.04
N ARG A 55 4.10 18.54 -6.84
CA ARG A 55 4.72 19.02 -5.59
C ARG A 55 5.09 17.85 -4.65
N GLY A 56 5.92 18.12 -3.64
CA GLY A 56 6.33 17.12 -2.65
C GLY A 56 7.21 16.00 -3.23
N THR A 57 7.17 14.84 -2.57
CA THR A 57 7.95 13.66 -2.94
C THR A 57 7.08 12.42 -3.01
N LEU A 58 7.14 11.69 -4.13
CA LEU A 58 6.52 10.38 -4.29
C LEU A 58 7.60 9.29 -4.14
N LEU A 59 7.42 8.45 -3.12
CA LEU A 59 8.20 7.24 -2.86
C LEU A 59 7.41 6.04 -3.35
N VAL A 60 8.03 5.14 -4.11
CA VAL A 60 7.37 3.93 -4.61
C VAL A 60 8.22 2.70 -4.39
N ILE A 61 7.69 1.71 -3.68
CA ILE A 61 8.28 0.37 -3.54
C ILE A 61 7.35 -0.58 -4.31
N PRO A 62 7.58 -0.80 -5.61
CA PRO A 62 6.60 -1.50 -6.44
C PRO A 62 6.56 -3.01 -6.21
N LYS A 63 7.65 -3.61 -5.72
CA LYS A 63 7.79 -5.05 -5.47
C LYS A 63 8.45 -5.26 -4.11
N ALA A 64 7.73 -4.99 -3.03
CA ALA A 64 8.31 -5.01 -1.68
C ALA A 64 8.99 -6.36 -1.37
N ASN A 65 8.30 -7.48 -1.58
CA ASN A 65 8.81 -8.82 -1.33
C ASN A 65 9.09 -9.58 -2.64
N VAL A 66 10.24 -9.31 -3.26
CA VAL A 66 10.64 -9.92 -4.54
C VAL A 66 10.66 -11.46 -4.48
N LEU A 67 11.05 -12.04 -3.34
CA LEU A 67 11.07 -13.50 -3.17
C LEU A 67 9.66 -14.10 -3.21
N ALA A 68 8.71 -13.53 -2.46
CA ALA A 68 7.32 -13.99 -2.49
C ALA A 68 6.71 -13.82 -3.89
N ILE A 69 7.00 -12.70 -4.57
CA ILE A 69 6.52 -12.45 -5.94
C ILE A 69 7.05 -13.50 -6.92
N LYS A 70 8.35 -13.85 -6.84
CA LYS A 70 8.94 -14.91 -7.67
C LYS A 70 8.32 -16.29 -7.40
N ALA A 71 7.96 -16.57 -6.15
CA ALA A 71 7.28 -17.80 -5.77
C ALA A 71 5.79 -17.82 -6.16
N GLY A 72 5.18 -16.65 -6.43
CA GLY A 72 3.73 -16.55 -6.64
C GLY A 72 2.93 -16.85 -5.36
N GLU A 73 3.56 -16.74 -4.19
CA GLU A 73 3.00 -17.11 -2.90
C GLU A 73 2.77 -15.88 -2.03
N ARG A 74 1.84 -15.97 -1.06
CA ARG A 74 1.64 -14.90 -0.07
C ARG A 74 2.93 -14.59 0.69
N VAL A 75 3.61 -15.63 1.12
CA VAL A 75 4.88 -15.61 1.85
C VAL A 75 5.76 -16.68 1.22
N ALA A 76 6.98 -16.32 0.80
CA ALA A 76 7.92 -17.32 0.28
C ALA A 76 8.30 -18.34 1.36
N ARG A 77 8.53 -19.59 0.97
CA ARG A 77 8.98 -20.67 1.87
C ARG A 77 10.10 -20.24 2.82
N GLY A 78 9.90 -20.48 4.12
CA GLY A 78 10.86 -20.14 5.18
C GLY A 78 11.00 -18.65 5.48
N GLN A 79 10.08 -17.81 4.98
CA GLN A 79 10.01 -16.38 5.31
C GLN A 79 8.87 -16.08 6.29
N ILE A 80 8.96 -14.94 6.95
CA ILE A 80 7.87 -14.40 7.76
C ILE A 80 6.88 -13.64 6.88
N ASP A 81 5.61 -13.59 7.28
CA ASP A 81 4.65 -12.67 6.68
C ASP A 81 5.11 -11.22 6.91
N LEU A 82 5.48 -10.54 5.82
CA LEU A 82 5.96 -9.16 5.85
C LEU A 82 4.89 -8.22 6.42
N ASN A 83 3.61 -8.49 6.18
CA ASN A 83 2.49 -7.71 6.71
C ASN A 83 2.18 -8.02 8.19
N ARG A 84 3.05 -8.79 8.86
CA ARG A 84 3.09 -9.01 10.32
C ARG A 84 4.44 -8.64 10.93
N ALA A 85 5.35 -8.11 10.12
CA ALA A 85 6.75 -7.92 10.48
C ALA A 85 7.08 -6.50 10.97
N PHE A 86 6.15 -5.56 10.87
CA PHE A 86 6.37 -4.18 11.29
C PHE A 86 5.96 -3.92 12.76
N PRO A 87 6.45 -2.84 13.40
CA PRO A 87 6.04 -2.51 14.77
C PRO A 87 4.58 -2.05 14.83
N SER A 88 3.94 -2.30 15.97
CA SER A 88 2.57 -1.83 16.27
C SER A 88 2.53 -0.69 17.28
N THR A 89 3.69 -0.26 17.78
CA THR A 89 3.89 0.85 18.73
C THR A 89 5.07 1.72 18.29
N LYS A 90 5.16 2.95 18.80
CA LYS A 90 6.22 3.90 18.46
C LYS A 90 7.64 3.38 18.77
N SER A 91 7.79 2.67 19.89
CA SER A 91 9.05 2.08 20.36
C SER A 91 9.32 0.65 19.85
N GLY A 92 8.35 0.04 19.15
CA GLY A 92 8.50 -1.32 18.65
C GLY A 92 9.55 -1.45 17.54
N ALA A 93 10.08 -2.64 17.36
CA ALA A 93 11.02 -2.97 16.29
C ALA A 93 10.35 -3.74 15.14
N ALA A 94 10.83 -3.51 13.92
CA ALA A 94 10.52 -4.37 12.78
C ALA A 94 11.33 -5.67 12.83
N ARG A 95 10.72 -6.78 12.39
CA ARG A 95 11.32 -8.12 12.32
C ARG A 95 11.74 -8.42 10.89
N GLY A 96 12.92 -9.01 10.71
CA GLY A 96 13.45 -9.33 9.38
C GLY A 96 14.03 -8.13 8.62
N THR A 97 14.95 -8.41 7.69
CA THR A 97 15.76 -7.40 6.98
C THR A 97 14.90 -6.44 6.15
N LEU A 98 13.86 -6.96 5.50
CA LEU A 98 13.02 -6.18 4.60
C LEU A 98 12.15 -5.18 5.36
N ALA A 99 11.46 -5.61 6.42
CA ALA A 99 10.63 -4.73 7.25
C ALA A 99 11.48 -3.64 7.93
N LYS A 100 12.67 -4.00 8.43
CA LYS A 100 13.64 -3.03 8.99
C LYS A 100 14.06 -1.98 7.95
N SER A 101 14.33 -2.41 6.72
CA SER A 101 14.73 -1.50 5.63
C SER A 101 13.60 -0.56 5.22
N ILE A 102 12.37 -1.07 5.09
CA ILE A 102 11.19 -0.25 4.75
C ILE A 102 10.88 0.73 5.88
N LEU A 103 10.94 0.30 7.15
CA LEU A 103 10.74 1.19 8.30
C LEU A 103 11.80 2.30 8.36
N LYS A 104 13.06 1.99 8.04
CA LYS A 104 14.12 2.99 7.95
C LYS A 104 13.80 4.07 6.91
N ILE A 105 13.22 3.69 5.76
CA ILE A 105 12.78 4.65 4.74
C ILE A 105 11.62 5.50 5.23
N ILE A 106 10.60 4.88 5.86
CA ILE A 106 9.46 5.61 6.43
C ILE A 106 9.93 6.72 7.38
N LYS A 107 10.88 6.39 8.27
CA LYS A 107 11.46 7.36 9.21
C LYS A 107 12.37 8.38 8.54
N ALA A 108 13.25 7.95 7.64
CA ALA A 108 14.24 8.83 7.01
C ALA A 108 13.63 9.89 6.09
N TYR A 109 12.44 9.64 5.54
CA TYR A 109 11.72 10.60 4.71
C TYR A 109 10.56 11.30 5.42
N ASP A 110 10.36 11.02 6.70
CA ASP A 110 9.24 11.54 7.50
C ASP A 110 7.91 11.46 6.74
N VAL A 111 7.51 10.24 6.37
CA VAL A 111 6.40 9.99 5.44
C VAL A 111 5.07 10.52 5.99
N ASP A 112 4.41 11.40 5.23
CA ASP A 112 3.08 11.95 5.58
C ASP A 112 1.94 10.98 5.29
N TRP A 113 2.04 10.23 4.18
CA TRP A 113 0.97 9.36 3.69
C TRP A 113 1.50 8.01 3.18
N VAL A 114 0.79 6.93 3.51
CA VAL A 114 1.03 5.59 2.96
C VAL A 114 -0.22 5.04 2.27
N MET A 115 -0.05 4.53 1.05
CA MET A 115 -1.01 3.64 0.41
C MET A 115 -0.35 2.27 0.18
N ASP A 116 -0.88 1.25 0.83
CA ASP A 116 -0.40 -0.12 0.75
C ASP A 116 -1.37 -0.94 -0.11
N MET A 117 -0.91 -1.40 -1.28
CA MET A 117 -1.75 -2.04 -2.30
C MET A 117 -1.79 -3.56 -2.11
N HIS A 118 -2.95 -4.09 -1.71
CA HIS A 118 -3.18 -5.51 -1.40
C HIS A 118 -4.36 -6.08 -2.17
N GLU A 119 -4.56 -7.39 -2.04
CA GLU A 119 -5.71 -8.09 -2.58
C GLU A 119 -6.32 -9.10 -1.60
N GLY A 120 -7.65 -9.10 -1.50
CA GLY A 120 -8.41 -10.11 -0.77
C GLY A 120 -8.85 -11.25 -1.68
N TYR A 121 -8.79 -12.49 -1.19
CA TYR A 121 -9.22 -13.67 -1.97
C TYR A 121 -10.72 -13.68 -2.28
N ASP A 122 -11.56 -13.01 -1.50
CA ASP A 122 -13.01 -12.90 -1.69
C ASP A 122 -13.51 -11.49 -1.35
N TYR A 123 -14.78 -11.21 -1.60
CA TYR A 123 -15.41 -9.93 -1.27
C TYR A 123 -15.67 -9.79 0.23
N VAL A 124 -15.39 -8.62 0.80
CA VAL A 124 -15.65 -8.30 2.22
C VAL A 124 -17.14 -8.39 2.59
N LYS A 125 -18.03 -8.19 1.62
CA LYS A 125 -19.49 -8.32 1.81
C LYS A 125 -19.98 -9.77 1.73
N ASN A 126 -19.10 -10.76 1.50
CA ASN A 126 -19.48 -12.16 1.60
C ASN A 126 -19.44 -12.59 3.08
N PRO A 127 -20.60 -12.86 3.73
CA PRO A 127 -20.64 -13.19 5.16
C PRO A 127 -19.99 -14.53 5.50
N SER A 128 -19.81 -15.42 4.51
CA SER A 128 -19.15 -16.72 4.69
C SER A 128 -17.63 -16.67 4.54
N SER A 129 -17.04 -15.47 4.41
CA SER A 129 -15.62 -15.28 4.16
C SER A 129 -15.00 -14.31 5.15
N SER A 130 -13.77 -14.57 5.60
CA SER A 130 -12.97 -13.63 6.39
C SER A 130 -12.14 -12.68 5.54
N SER A 131 -12.33 -12.71 4.22
CA SER A 131 -11.60 -11.86 3.29
C SER A 131 -11.98 -10.39 3.41
N VAL A 132 -11.06 -9.52 3.04
CA VAL A 132 -11.23 -8.05 3.05
C VAL A 132 -11.19 -7.46 1.64
N GLY A 133 -11.35 -8.28 0.59
CA GLY A 133 -11.32 -7.79 -0.79
C GLY A 133 -12.45 -6.81 -1.07
N GLN A 134 -12.19 -5.82 -1.92
CA GLN A 134 -13.05 -4.63 -2.08
C GLN A 134 -13.16 -3.86 -0.76
N SER A 135 -12.03 -3.43 -0.19
CA SER A 135 -12.05 -2.53 0.96
C SER A 135 -10.93 -1.50 0.94
N LEU A 136 -11.13 -0.43 1.69
CA LEU A 136 -10.10 0.54 2.05
C LEU A 136 -10.00 0.57 3.57
N ILE A 137 -8.87 0.12 4.11
CA ILE A 137 -8.65 -0.06 5.55
C ILE A 137 -7.73 1.05 6.05
N TYR A 138 -8.29 2.08 6.69
CA TYR A 138 -7.55 3.29 7.04
C TYR A 138 -7.12 3.31 8.51
N TYR A 139 -5.94 3.90 8.79
CA TYR A 139 -5.53 4.18 10.16
C TYR A 139 -6.40 5.32 10.72
N PRO A 140 -7.02 5.18 11.92
CA PRO A 140 -7.97 6.16 12.45
C PRO A 140 -7.42 7.59 12.50
N SER A 141 -7.87 8.43 11.56
CA SER A 141 -7.67 9.88 11.55
C SER A 141 -8.77 10.52 10.69
N SER A 142 -9.14 11.77 10.98
CA SER A 142 -10.19 12.48 10.23
C SER A 142 -9.81 12.62 8.75
N SER A 143 -8.57 13.01 8.44
CA SER A 143 -8.11 13.14 7.06
C SER A 143 -8.14 11.82 6.30
N ALA A 144 -7.66 10.71 6.89
CA ALA A 144 -7.68 9.41 6.23
C ALA A 144 -9.12 8.88 6.03
N LYS A 145 -10.03 9.14 6.98
CA LYS A 145 -11.46 8.82 6.82
C LYS A 145 -12.06 9.59 5.64
N THR A 146 -11.82 10.90 5.55
CA THR A 146 -12.37 11.77 4.50
C THR A 146 -11.90 11.33 3.11
N ILE A 147 -10.58 11.18 2.92
CA ILE A 147 -10.02 10.73 1.64
C ILE A 147 -10.50 9.31 1.33
N GLY A 148 -10.44 8.39 2.30
CA GLY A 148 -10.87 7.01 2.13
C GLY A 148 -12.33 6.90 1.71
N SER A 149 -13.22 7.65 2.35
CA SER A 149 -14.65 7.69 1.98
C SER A 149 -14.85 8.21 0.56
N ARG A 150 -14.13 9.27 0.17
CA ARG A 150 -14.22 9.81 -1.19
C ARG A 150 -13.76 8.81 -2.24
N ILE A 151 -12.66 8.09 -1.99
CA ILE A 151 -12.15 7.02 -2.86
C ILE A 151 -13.21 5.92 -3.01
N VAL A 152 -13.68 5.35 -1.89
CA VAL A 152 -14.68 4.28 -1.88
C VAL A 152 -15.94 4.70 -2.63
N ASN A 153 -16.52 5.85 -2.30
CA ASN A 153 -17.74 6.35 -2.93
C ASN A 153 -17.56 6.56 -4.44
N THR A 154 -16.41 7.08 -4.88
CA THR A 154 -16.14 7.35 -6.30
C THR A 154 -15.90 6.08 -7.11
N ILE A 155 -15.34 5.04 -6.49
CA ILE A 155 -15.17 3.75 -7.15
C ILE A 155 -16.52 3.01 -7.23
N ASN A 156 -17.30 3.05 -6.16
CA ASN A 156 -18.61 2.38 -6.08
C ASN A 156 -19.63 2.92 -7.08
N LYS A 157 -19.54 4.19 -7.50
CA LYS A 157 -20.38 4.74 -8.58
C LYS A 157 -20.38 3.91 -9.87
N ASN A 158 -19.32 3.13 -10.12
CA ASN A 158 -19.16 2.32 -11.32
C ASN A 158 -19.37 0.81 -11.05
N ILE A 159 -19.86 0.43 -9.86
CA ILE A 159 -20.07 -0.96 -9.47
C ILE A 159 -21.57 -1.22 -9.39
N GLY A 160 -22.11 -1.99 -10.34
CA GLY A 160 -23.55 -2.29 -10.40
C GLY A 160 -24.04 -3.38 -9.45
N LEU A 161 -23.13 -4.06 -8.72
CA LEU A 161 -23.49 -5.15 -7.80
C LEU A 161 -23.09 -4.79 -6.37
N ASN A 162 -24.07 -4.64 -5.48
CA ASN A 162 -23.84 -4.25 -4.09
C ASN A 162 -22.78 -5.11 -3.39
N ARG A 163 -22.81 -6.45 -3.60
CA ARG A 163 -21.85 -7.40 -3.02
C ARG A 163 -20.39 -7.18 -3.45
N LYS A 164 -20.16 -6.44 -4.53
CA LYS A 164 -18.82 -6.10 -5.05
C LYS A 164 -18.37 -4.69 -4.66
N GLU A 165 -19.21 -3.88 -4.04
CA GLU A 165 -18.84 -2.52 -3.65
C GLU A 165 -17.70 -2.54 -2.63
N PHE A 166 -16.83 -1.52 -2.72
CA PHE A 166 -15.81 -1.28 -1.71
C PHE A 166 -16.43 -0.85 -0.37
N CYS A 167 -15.89 -1.37 0.72
CA CYS A 167 -16.22 -0.94 2.08
C CYS A 167 -15.08 -0.14 2.72
N LEU A 168 -15.42 0.82 3.58
CA LEU A 168 -14.46 1.50 4.44
C LEU A 168 -14.29 0.73 5.75
N LEU A 169 -13.08 0.27 6.04
CA LEU A 169 -12.75 -0.48 7.26
C LEU A 169 -11.66 0.22 8.08
N LYS A 170 -11.49 -0.20 9.33
CA LYS A 170 -10.42 0.25 10.23
C LYS A 170 -10.29 -0.71 11.42
N PRO A 171 -9.15 -0.71 12.13
CA PRO A 171 -7.85 -0.17 11.72
C PRO A 171 -7.09 -1.16 10.81
N PRO A 172 -5.99 -0.76 10.16
CA PRO A 172 -5.10 -1.68 9.47
C PRO A 172 -4.55 -2.71 10.46
N VAL A 173 -4.28 -3.91 9.97
CA VAL A 173 -3.81 -5.04 10.78
C VAL A 173 -2.49 -4.69 11.49
N LYS A 174 -2.34 -5.18 12.73
CA LYS A 174 -1.09 -5.07 13.50
C LYS A 174 0.06 -5.71 12.71
N GLY A 175 1.17 -4.98 12.67
CA GLY A 175 2.36 -5.40 11.92
C GLY A 175 2.35 -5.12 10.42
N SER A 176 1.37 -4.36 9.91
CA SER A 176 1.36 -3.84 8.54
C SER A 176 2.24 -2.60 8.36
N VAL A 177 2.69 -2.34 7.12
CA VAL A 177 3.46 -1.13 6.79
C VAL A 177 2.63 0.15 7.01
N CYS A 178 1.34 0.12 6.66
CA CYS A 178 0.41 1.24 6.88
C CYS A 178 0.31 1.60 8.38
N ARG A 179 0.08 0.60 9.23
CA ARG A 179 0.00 0.84 10.68
C ARG A 179 1.33 1.28 11.27
N ALA A 180 2.44 0.72 10.80
CA ALA A 180 3.76 1.08 11.27
C ALA A 180 4.12 2.53 10.96
N ALA A 181 3.82 3.01 9.75
CA ALA A 181 4.01 4.40 9.40
C ALA A 181 3.21 5.33 10.33
N ALA A 182 1.94 5.02 10.56
CA ALA A 182 1.10 5.80 11.46
C ALA A 182 1.64 5.85 12.90
N VAL A 183 2.02 4.72 13.49
CA VAL A 183 2.46 4.69 14.90
C VAL A 183 3.89 5.20 15.11
N THR A 184 4.72 5.24 14.06
CA THR A 184 6.15 5.62 14.20
C THR A 184 6.44 7.06 13.79
N VAL A 185 5.79 7.56 12.73
CA VAL A 185 5.99 8.93 12.22
C VAL A 185 4.69 9.75 12.13
N GLY A 186 3.56 9.20 12.57
CA GLY A 186 2.27 9.91 12.49
C GLY A 186 1.66 9.95 11.09
N ALA A 187 2.16 9.12 10.16
CA ALA A 187 1.65 9.07 8.80
C ALA A 187 0.15 8.75 8.76
N LYS A 188 -0.58 9.41 7.86
CA LYS A 188 -1.93 8.99 7.48
C LYS A 188 -1.82 7.87 6.45
N GLY A 189 -2.89 7.11 6.23
CA GLY A 189 -2.85 6.12 5.17
C GLY A 189 -3.88 5.02 5.28
N PHE A 190 -3.85 4.15 4.28
CA PHE A 190 -4.74 3.02 4.17
C PHE A 190 -4.10 1.85 3.42
N ILE A 191 -4.58 0.65 3.73
CA ILE A 191 -4.45 -0.53 2.88
C ILE A 191 -5.61 -0.48 1.88
N PHE A 192 -5.33 -0.67 0.60
CA PHE A 192 -6.35 -0.74 -0.45
C PHE A 192 -6.41 -2.14 -1.04
N GLU A 193 -7.54 -2.81 -0.81
CA GLU A 193 -7.78 -4.23 -1.08
C GLU A 193 -8.69 -4.38 -2.30
N THR A 194 -8.16 -4.90 -3.41
CA THR A 194 -8.99 -5.37 -4.54
C THR A 194 -9.34 -6.84 -4.37
N CYS A 195 -10.49 -7.30 -4.86
CA CYS A 195 -10.87 -8.72 -4.73
C CYS A 195 -10.31 -9.55 -5.89
N SER A 196 -9.58 -10.63 -5.58
CA SER A 196 -8.93 -11.53 -6.55
C SER A 196 -9.90 -12.23 -7.53
N ARG A 197 -11.20 -12.29 -7.19
CA ARG A 197 -12.26 -12.81 -8.06
C ARG A 197 -12.57 -11.91 -9.25
N ASP A 198 -12.22 -10.63 -9.18
CA ASP A 198 -12.34 -9.73 -10.33
C ASP A 198 -11.16 -9.90 -11.30
N SER A 199 -11.38 -9.54 -12.56
CA SER A 199 -10.33 -9.60 -13.58
C SER A 199 -9.09 -8.81 -13.16
N LEU A 200 -7.90 -9.26 -13.57
CA LEU A 200 -6.66 -8.57 -13.22
C LEU A 200 -6.64 -7.11 -13.68
N SER A 201 -7.22 -6.81 -14.85
CA SER A 201 -7.32 -5.44 -15.36
C SER A 201 -8.21 -4.57 -14.46
N THR A 202 -9.37 -5.07 -14.03
CA THR A 202 -10.25 -4.39 -13.07
C THR A 202 -9.52 -4.08 -11.77
N ARG A 203 -8.81 -5.07 -11.21
CA ARG A 203 -8.05 -4.90 -9.96
C ARG A 203 -6.95 -3.85 -10.11
N VAL A 204 -6.13 -3.95 -11.16
CA VAL A 204 -5.06 -2.96 -11.44
C VAL A 204 -5.64 -1.55 -11.65
N ASN A 205 -6.75 -1.43 -12.37
CA ASN A 205 -7.37 -0.12 -12.63
C ASN A 205 -7.92 0.50 -11.35
N ASN A 206 -8.53 -0.29 -10.45
CA ASN A 206 -9.01 0.21 -9.16
C ASN A 206 -7.86 0.66 -8.26
N GLN A 207 -6.75 -0.09 -8.20
CA GLN A 207 -5.53 0.30 -7.48
C GLN A 207 -4.99 1.66 -8.00
N LEU A 208 -4.90 1.83 -9.32
CA LEU A 208 -4.45 3.09 -9.93
C LEU A 208 -5.43 4.24 -9.70
N LYS A 209 -6.74 3.99 -9.76
CA LYS A 209 -7.78 4.99 -9.50
C LYS A 209 -7.68 5.51 -8.06
N ALA A 210 -7.55 4.61 -7.08
CA ALA A 210 -7.35 4.99 -5.68
C ALA A 210 -6.05 5.79 -5.48
N ALA A 211 -4.93 5.37 -6.08
CA ALA A 211 -3.67 6.10 -6.01
C ALA A 211 -3.77 7.50 -6.65
N ASN A 212 -4.38 7.61 -7.83
CA ASN A 212 -4.60 8.90 -8.50
C ASN A 212 -5.47 9.84 -7.66
N MET A 213 -6.51 9.32 -7.03
CA MET A 213 -7.38 10.11 -6.15
C MET A 213 -6.67 10.60 -4.89
N LEU A 214 -5.83 9.74 -4.27
CA LEU A 214 -5.00 10.15 -3.14
C LEU A 214 -4.04 11.28 -3.55
N LEU A 215 -3.29 11.08 -4.64
CA LEU A 215 -2.31 12.07 -5.10
C LEU A 215 -2.98 13.38 -5.54
N GLY A 216 -4.14 13.31 -6.21
CA GLY A 216 -4.91 14.49 -6.61
C GLY A 216 -5.46 15.26 -5.40
N TYR A 217 -5.94 14.57 -4.36
CA TYR A 217 -6.37 15.24 -3.12
C TYR A 217 -5.21 15.96 -2.40
N LEU A 218 -3.99 15.47 -2.58
CA LEU A 218 -2.78 16.07 -2.02
C LEU A 218 -2.15 17.10 -2.96
N ASP A 219 -2.83 17.50 -4.03
CA ASP A 219 -2.36 18.40 -5.09
C ASP A 219 -1.00 17.98 -5.66
N MET A 220 -0.71 16.68 -5.69
CA MET A 220 0.52 16.12 -6.25
C MET A 220 0.35 15.68 -7.71
N LYS A 221 -0.84 15.80 -8.29
CA LYS A 221 -1.14 15.42 -9.67
C LYS A 221 -2.21 16.33 -10.25
#